data_AF-A0A960K7G9-F1
#
_entry.id   AF-A0A960K7G9-F1
#
_cell.length_a   1.000
_cell.length_b   1.000
_cell.length_c   1.000
_cell.angle_alpha   90.00
_cell.angle_beta   90.00
_cell.angle_gamma   90.00
#
_symmetry.space_group_name_H-M   'P 1'
#
loop_
_entity.id
_entity.type
_entity.pdbx_description
1 polymer ?
#
loop_
_entity_poly.entity_id
_entity_poly.type
_entity_poly.pdbx_seq_one_letter_code
_entity_poly.pdbx_strand_id
1 'polypeptide(L)'
;MMKRSTLVAAVALAVLWSLAAMPAAAQCPADVTGNGTVDGNDLDLIIVDYGCTTTCAGDVNGNGVTGENDYVAAQGNLGACPVVEDVNGSGTVNIVDMSLVGQNDGLDCRADVDDSGTVDSSDAYIVAASVAGSADALPLAAADVDGNGSLTFADVLAVFSAGGRDCRTDVDRDGTVEGSPGEHDFDQVCRAAGFC
;
A
#
# COMPACT_ATOMS: atom_id res chain seq x y z
N MET A 1 45.18 -16.55 8.93
CA MET A 1 43.94 -16.01 9.52
C MET A 1 43.85 -14.53 9.19
N MET A 2 42.64 -14.00 9.00
CA MET A 2 42.28 -12.63 8.57
C MET A 2 42.43 -12.33 7.06
N LYS A 3 41.28 -12.24 6.36
CA LYS A 3 41.06 -11.40 5.14
C LYS A 3 39.67 -11.53 4.47
N ARG A 4 38.67 -12.19 5.08
CA ARG A 4 37.32 -12.35 4.48
C ARG A 4 36.23 -11.43 5.07
N SER A 5 36.42 -10.87 6.27
CA SER A 5 35.36 -10.10 6.97
C SER A 5 35.20 -8.65 6.50
N THR A 6 36.15 -8.07 5.77
CA THR A 6 36.06 -6.66 5.32
C THR A 6 35.29 -6.46 4.01
N LEU A 7 35.06 -7.53 3.23
CA LEU A 7 34.37 -7.42 1.94
C LEU A 7 32.84 -7.36 2.10
N VAL A 8 32.29 -8.00 3.14
CA VAL A 8 30.83 -8.06 3.37
C VAL A 8 30.28 -6.71 3.85
N ALA A 9 31.05 -5.96 4.64
CA ALA A 9 30.64 -4.64 5.13
C ALA A 9 30.57 -3.57 4.02
N ALA A 10 31.43 -3.67 2.98
CA ALA A 10 31.45 -2.70 1.89
C ALA A 10 30.26 -2.84 0.92
N VAL A 11 29.73 -4.06 0.76
CA VAL A 11 28.56 -4.31 -0.11
C VAL A 11 27.26 -3.83 0.55
N ALA A 12 27.12 -4.00 1.87
CA ALA A 12 25.95 -3.53 2.61
C ALA A 12 25.82 -1.99 2.57
N LEU A 13 26.92 -1.25 2.68
CA LEU A 13 26.87 0.23 2.61
C LEU A 13 26.49 0.76 1.22
N ALA A 14 26.82 0.05 0.13
CA ALA A 14 26.49 0.49 -1.23
C ALA A 14 25.00 0.29 -1.57
N VAL A 15 24.38 -0.77 -1.04
CA VAL A 15 22.94 -1.00 -1.19
C VAL A 15 22.12 0.01 -0.37
N LEU A 16 22.61 0.40 0.81
CA LEU A 16 21.99 1.39 1.70
C LEU A 16 22.02 2.84 1.18
N TRP A 17 22.80 3.16 0.15
CA TRP A 17 22.86 4.49 -0.47
C TRP A 17 22.11 4.60 -1.81
N SER A 18 21.55 3.48 -2.30
CA SER A 18 20.89 3.44 -3.61
C SER A 18 19.37 3.63 -3.56
N LEU A 19 18.77 3.81 -2.38
CA LEU A 19 17.39 4.29 -2.22
C LEU A 19 17.33 5.82 -2.28
N ALA A 20 18.05 6.43 -3.22
CA ALA A 20 17.80 7.82 -3.57
C ALA A 20 16.43 7.83 -4.27
N ALA A 21 15.50 8.61 -3.71
CA ALA A 21 14.19 8.92 -4.26
C ALA A 21 14.19 8.82 -5.79
N MET A 22 13.38 7.90 -6.33
CA MET A 22 13.14 7.90 -7.76
C MET A 22 12.67 9.33 -8.13
N PRO A 23 13.22 9.95 -9.18
CA PRO A 23 12.75 11.26 -9.61
C PRO A 23 11.24 11.15 -9.87
N ALA A 24 10.47 12.16 -9.48
CA ALA A 24 9.01 12.18 -9.65
C ALA A 24 8.58 11.82 -11.09
N ALA A 25 9.39 12.21 -12.09
CA ALA A 25 9.22 11.84 -13.49
C ALA A 25 9.23 10.32 -13.78
N ALA A 26 9.85 9.50 -12.93
CA ALA A 26 9.84 8.04 -13.05
C ALA A 26 8.56 7.40 -12.48
N GLN A 27 7.86 8.11 -11.60
CA GLN A 27 6.61 7.66 -10.96
C GLN A 27 5.39 8.20 -11.73
N CYS A 28 5.52 9.41 -12.29
CA CYS A 28 4.53 10.03 -13.17
C CYS A 28 5.24 10.56 -14.41
N PRO A 29 5.28 9.79 -15.51
CA PRO A 29 5.87 10.24 -16.75
C PRO A 29 5.28 11.56 -17.27
N ALA A 30 4.04 11.88 -16.89
CA ALA A 30 3.35 13.12 -17.26
C ALA A 30 3.74 14.36 -16.41
N ASP A 31 4.44 14.20 -15.28
CA ASP A 31 5.01 15.32 -14.50
C ASP A 31 6.38 15.70 -15.07
N VAL A 32 6.35 16.37 -16.22
CA VAL A 32 7.53 16.73 -17.00
C VAL A 32 8.35 17.82 -16.30
N THR A 33 7.69 18.66 -15.49
CA THR A 33 8.34 19.70 -14.69
C THR A 33 9.00 19.14 -13.43
N GLY A 34 8.60 17.95 -12.97
CA GLY A 34 9.10 17.30 -11.77
C GLY A 34 8.65 18.00 -10.48
N ASN A 35 7.48 18.66 -10.51
CA ASN A 35 6.99 19.47 -9.40
C ASN A 35 6.04 18.69 -8.46
N GLY A 36 5.75 17.42 -8.77
CA GLY A 36 4.86 16.54 -8.01
C GLY A 36 3.38 16.65 -8.42
N THR A 37 3.05 17.38 -9.48
CA THR A 37 1.68 17.56 -9.99
C THR A 37 1.73 17.57 -11.51
N VAL A 38 0.78 16.89 -12.15
CA VAL A 38 0.56 17.00 -13.59
C VAL A 38 -0.44 18.14 -13.82
N ASP A 39 0.05 19.28 -14.31
CA ASP A 39 -0.73 20.48 -14.55
C ASP A 39 -0.52 21.08 -15.97
N GLY A 40 -1.03 22.29 -16.18
CA GLY A 40 -0.93 22.97 -17.47
C GLY A 40 0.51 23.26 -17.92
N ASN A 41 1.45 23.40 -16.99
CA ASN A 41 2.86 23.63 -17.33
C ASN A 41 3.49 22.36 -17.92
N ASP A 42 3.11 21.17 -17.46
CA ASP A 42 3.56 19.92 -18.06
C ASP A 42 2.99 19.73 -19.46
N LEU A 43 1.71 20.06 -19.65
CA LEU A 43 1.06 20.05 -20.95
C LEU A 43 1.73 21.02 -21.94
N ASP A 44 2.10 22.21 -21.48
CA ASP A 44 2.83 23.19 -22.29
C ASP A 44 4.21 22.67 -22.71
N LEU A 45 4.92 21.96 -21.82
CA LEU A 45 6.21 21.33 -22.16
C LEU A 45 6.06 20.21 -23.19
N ILE A 46 5.00 19.38 -23.09
CA ILE A 46 4.72 18.34 -24.09
C ILE A 46 4.44 18.97 -25.47
N ILE A 47 3.73 20.10 -25.52
CA ILE A 47 3.47 20.82 -26.77
C ILE A 47 4.77 21.40 -27.35
N VAL A 48 5.67 21.92 -26.50
CA VAL A 48 6.98 22.44 -26.92
C VAL A 48 7.85 21.33 -27.53
N ASP A 49 7.76 20.11 -27.00
CA ASP A 49 8.49 18.93 -27.48
C ASP A 49 7.82 18.24 -28.69
N TYR A 50 6.71 18.75 -29.21
CA TYR A 50 5.94 18.07 -30.26
C TYR A 50 6.78 17.77 -31.51
N GLY A 51 6.78 16.51 -31.93
CA GLY A 51 7.57 16.01 -33.06
C GLY A 51 9.05 15.71 -32.74
N CYS A 52 9.46 15.85 -31.48
CA CYS A 52 10.75 15.38 -31.03
C CYS A 52 10.84 13.83 -31.14
N THR A 53 11.99 13.32 -31.57
CA THR A 53 12.22 11.87 -31.84
C THR A 53 13.46 11.30 -31.15
N THR A 54 14.12 12.10 -30.29
CA THR A 54 15.35 11.71 -29.60
C THR A 54 15.38 12.33 -28.21
N THR A 55 15.22 11.48 -27.17
CA THR A 55 15.27 11.85 -25.74
C THR A 55 14.45 13.10 -25.43
N CYS A 56 13.14 12.98 -25.56
CA CYS A 56 12.18 14.06 -25.39
C CYS A 56 11.57 13.95 -24.00
N ALA A 57 11.53 15.05 -23.25
CA ALA A 57 10.92 15.04 -21.93
C ALA A 57 9.40 14.86 -22.05
N GLY A 58 8.81 15.31 -23.16
CA GLY A 58 7.40 15.13 -23.49
C GLY A 58 6.99 13.76 -24.06
N ASP A 59 7.90 12.78 -24.25
CA ASP A 59 7.54 11.40 -24.66
C ASP A 59 7.08 10.58 -23.44
N VAL A 60 5.94 10.99 -22.86
CA VAL A 60 5.43 10.47 -21.58
C VAL A 60 4.84 9.07 -21.71
N ASN A 61 4.50 8.62 -22.92
CA ASN A 61 4.05 7.25 -23.16
C ASN A 61 5.20 6.31 -23.60
N GLY A 62 6.40 6.85 -23.84
CA GLY A 62 7.62 6.08 -24.12
C GLY A 62 7.64 5.42 -25.51
N ASN A 63 6.91 5.95 -26.48
CA ASN A 63 6.86 5.39 -27.84
C ASN A 63 8.05 5.83 -28.72
N GLY A 64 8.89 6.74 -28.21
CA GLY A 64 10.06 7.29 -28.89
C GLY A 64 9.80 8.60 -29.64
N VAL A 65 8.56 9.12 -29.63
CA VAL A 65 8.16 10.36 -30.30
C VAL A 65 7.11 11.10 -29.47
N THR A 66 7.36 12.39 -29.20
CA THR A 66 6.36 13.25 -28.54
C THR A 66 5.28 13.69 -29.53
N GLY A 67 4.01 13.41 -29.22
CA GLY A 67 2.89 13.80 -30.05
C GLY A 67 1.54 13.85 -29.34
N GLU A 68 0.45 13.75 -30.11
CA GLU A 68 -0.92 13.82 -29.57
C GLU A 68 -1.22 12.76 -28.52
N ASN A 69 -0.64 11.56 -28.67
CA ASN A 69 -0.83 10.47 -27.71
C ASN A 69 -0.21 10.80 -26.35
N ASP A 70 0.89 11.55 -26.31
CA ASP A 70 1.52 12.02 -25.07
C ASP A 70 0.68 13.09 -24.40
N TYR A 71 0.13 14.01 -25.19
CA TYR A 71 -0.76 15.06 -24.70
C TYR A 71 -2.06 14.48 -24.10
N VAL A 72 -2.65 13.48 -24.75
CA VAL A 72 -3.84 12.77 -24.23
C VAL A 72 -3.47 11.94 -22.99
N ALA A 73 -2.31 11.29 -22.98
CA ALA A 73 -1.83 10.54 -21.82
C ALA A 73 -1.61 11.46 -20.60
N ALA A 74 -1.04 12.65 -20.79
CA ALA A 74 -0.86 13.62 -19.72
C ALA A 74 -2.19 14.19 -19.21
N GLN A 75 -3.15 14.50 -20.09
CA GLN A 75 -4.49 14.93 -19.67
C GLN A 75 -5.23 13.87 -18.83
N GLY A 76 -5.05 12.59 -19.16
CA GLY A 76 -5.61 11.48 -18.39
C GLY A 76 -5.03 11.35 -16.97
N ASN A 77 -3.90 12.01 -16.70
CA ASN A 77 -3.17 11.95 -15.44
C ASN A 77 -3.11 13.30 -14.71
N LEU A 78 -3.97 14.27 -15.06
CA LEU A 78 -4.02 15.57 -14.37
C LEU A 78 -4.28 15.40 -12.87
N GLY A 79 -3.54 16.16 -12.05
CA GLY A 79 -3.66 16.12 -10.59
C GLY A 79 -2.34 15.82 -9.90
N ALA A 80 -2.40 15.46 -8.62
CA ALA A 80 -1.21 15.09 -7.86
C ALA A 80 -0.53 13.89 -8.49
N CYS A 81 0.80 13.96 -8.66
CA CYS A 81 1.58 12.80 -9.06
C CYS A 81 1.60 11.79 -7.90
N PRO A 82 1.08 10.56 -8.07
CA PRO A 82 1.16 9.56 -7.02
C PRO A 82 2.61 9.20 -6.73
N VAL A 83 3.09 9.58 -5.55
CA VAL A 83 4.34 9.07 -5.01
C VAL A 83 4.07 7.65 -4.52
N VAL A 84 4.89 6.68 -4.95
CA VAL A 84 4.84 5.33 -4.37
C VAL A 84 5.04 5.50 -2.86
N GLU A 85 4.06 5.06 -2.05
CA GLU A 85 3.93 5.23 -0.58
C GLU A 85 3.03 6.38 -0.08
N ASP A 86 2.45 7.22 -0.94
CA ASP A 86 1.39 8.19 -0.57
C ASP A 86 0.01 7.53 -0.58
N VAL A 87 -0.26 6.73 0.46
CA VAL A 87 -1.47 5.92 0.60
C VAL A 87 -2.75 6.75 0.77
N ASN A 88 -2.64 8.05 1.08
CA ASN A 88 -3.80 8.93 1.18
C ASN A 88 -3.99 9.87 -0.03
N GLY A 89 -3.13 9.79 -1.04
CA GLY A 89 -3.22 10.59 -2.27
C GLY A 89 -3.04 12.10 -2.06
N SER A 90 -2.30 12.51 -1.03
CA SER A 90 -2.03 13.92 -0.72
C SER A 90 -0.94 14.57 -1.58
N GLY A 91 -0.22 13.76 -2.36
CA GLY A 91 0.96 14.15 -3.12
C GLY A 91 2.25 14.21 -2.29
N THR A 92 2.24 13.79 -1.03
CA THR A 92 3.44 13.79 -0.16
C THR A 92 3.48 12.55 0.73
N VAL A 93 4.65 11.92 0.85
CA VAL A 93 4.85 10.84 1.83
C VAL A 93 5.21 11.44 3.19
N ASN A 94 4.34 11.29 4.18
CA ASN A 94 4.53 11.81 5.53
C ASN A 94 4.02 10.84 6.62
N ILE A 95 3.95 11.31 7.87
CA ILE A 95 3.54 10.45 9.01
C ILE A 95 2.09 9.96 8.90
N VAL A 96 1.24 10.67 8.16
CA VAL A 96 -0.13 10.25 7.88
C VAL A 96 -0.09 9.00 6.99
N ASP A 97 0.77 8.97 5.97
CA ASP A 97 0.95 7.80 5.11
C ASP A 97 1.48 6.60 5.89
N MET A 98 2.50 6.81 6.72
CA MET A 98 3.03 5.77 7.61
C MET A 98 1.97 5.26 8.60
N SER A 99 1.08 6.14 9.07
CA SER A 99 -0.02 5.79 9.95
C SER A 99 -1.11 5.00 9.24
N LEU A 100 -1.32 5.21 7.93
CA LEU A 100 -2.25 4.43 7.12
C LEU A 100 -1.64 3.10 6.69
N VAL A 101 -0.34 3.03 6.41
CA VAL A 101 0.35 1.78 6.12
C VAL A 101 0.27 0.82 7.33
N GLY A 102 0.37 1.33 8.56
CA GLY A 102 0.17 0.56 9.82
C GLY A 102 -1.29 0.26 10.20
N GLN A 103 -2.24 0.61 9.33
CA GLN A 103 -3.66 0.21 9.40
C GLN A 103 -4.02 -0.76 8.26
N ASN A 104 -3.13 -0.95 7.27
CA ASN A 104 -3.38 -1.72 6.06
C ASN A 104 -2.50 -2.98 5.95
N ASP A 105 -1.85 -3.38 7.04
CA ASP A 105 -0.96 -4.55 7.10
C ASP A 105 -1.69 -5.90 6.92
N GLY A 106 -3.00 -5.91 6.64
CA GLY A 106 -3.79 -7.13 6.47
C GLY A 106 -3.87 -7.98 7.75
N LEU A 107 -3.58 -7.39 8.91
CA LEU A 107 -3.66 -8.02 10.22
C LEU A 107 -4.75 -7.40 11.10
N ASP A 108 -5.41 -6.35 10.60
CA ASP A 108 -6.03 -5.38 11.47
C ASP A 108 -7.41 -5.80 11.97
N CYS A 109 -8.10 -6.59 11.15
CA CYS A 109 -9.35 -7.25 11.51
C CYS A 109 -9.27 -8.77 11.56
N ARG A 110 -8.14 -9.37 11.13
CA ARG A 110 -7.84 -10.78 11.42
C ARG A 110 -7.69 -11.05 12.92
N ALA A 111 -7.46 -10.00 13.71
CA ALA A 111 -7.39 -10.05 15.16
C ALA A 111 -8.77 -10.03 15.86
N ASP A 112 -9.88 -9.74 15.16
CA ASP A 112 -11.26 -9.87 15.67
C ASP A 112 -11.74 -11.32 15.46
N VAL A 113 -11.21 -12.21 16.28
CA VAL A 113 -11.33 -13.66 16.11
C VAL A 113 -12.68 -14.20 16.58
N ASP A 114 -13.46 -13.39 17.31
CA ASP A 114 -14.83 -13.73 17.74
C ASP A 114 -15.94 -13.04 16.93
N ASP A 115 -15.58 -12.34 15.85
CA ASP A 115 -16.50 -11.61 14.97
C ASP A 115 -17.40 -10.61 15.73
N SER A 116 -16.92 -10.03 16.84
CA SER A 116 -17.68 -9.06 17.63
C SER A 116 -17.75 -7.68 16.98
N GLY A 117 -16.91 -7.44 15.98
CA GLY A 117 -16.73 -6.17 15.28
C GLY A 117 -15.72 -5.26 15.98
N THR A 118 -15.02 -5.72 17.01
CA THR A 118 -13.99 -4.95 17.72
C THR A 118 -12.87 -5.84 18.22
N VAL A 119 -11.62 -5.45 17.98
CA VAL A 119 -10.47 -6.17 18.56
C VAL A 119 -10.31 -5.77 20.03
N ASP A 120 -10.61 -6.68 20.95
CA ASP A 120 -10.52 -6.46 22.39
C ASP A 120 -9.85 -7.62 23.17
N SER A 121 -9.96 -7.58 24.50
CA SER A 121 -9.34 -8.58 25.37
C SER A 121 -9.92 -9.99 25.21
N SER A 122 -11.13 -10.10 24.64
CA SER A 122 -11.82 -11.35 24.35
C SER A 122 -11.10 -12.10 23.22
N ASP A 123 -10.69 -11.38 22.18
CA ASP A 123 -9.89 -11.92 21.09
C ASP A 123 -8.54 -12.45 21.56
N ALA A 124 -7.85 -11.66 22.39
CA ALA A 124 -6.54 -12.04 22.91
C ALA A 124 -6.64 -13.32 23.76
N TYR A 125 -7.73 -13.47 24.52
CA TYR A 125 -8.00 -14.67 25.31
C TYR A 125 -8.24 -15.88 24.41
N ILE A 126 -8.95 -15.71 23.30
CA ILE A 126 -9.26 -16.77 22.34
C ILE A 126 -8.00 -17.28 21.63
N VAL A 127 -7.15 -16.37 21.14
CA VAL A 127 -5.88 -16.75 20.50
C VAL A 127 -4.94 -17.39 21.53
N ALA A 128 -4.85 -16.84 22.74
CA ALA A 128 -4.03 -17.43 23.81
C ALA A 128 -4.50 -18.84 24.22
N ALA A 129 -5.81 -19.07 24.29
CA ALA A 129 -6.37 -20.39 24.57
C ALA A 129 -6.07 -21.41 23.46
N SER A 130 -6.02 -20.94 22.21
CA SER A 130 -5.68 -21.75 21.02
C SER A 130 -4.20 -22.11 21.00
N VAL A 131 -3.31 -21.16 21.28
CA VAL A 131 -1.85 -21.39 21.42
C VAL A 131 -1.53 -22.33 22.58
N ALA A 132 -2.27 -22.26 23.68
CA ALA A 132 -2.12 -23.15 24.84
C ALA A 132 -2.71 -24.56 24.62
N GLY A 133 -3.35 -24.82 23.48
CA GLY A 133 -3.97 -26.12 23.15
C GLY A 133 -5.20 -26.44 24.01
N SER A 134 -5.84 -25.42 24.57
CA SER A 134 -6.96 -25.52 25.52
C SER A 134 -8.30 -25.07 24.96
N ALA A 135 -8.34 -24.51 23.74
CA ALA A 135 -9.58 -24.16 23.05
C ALA A 135 -10.12 -25.37 22.25
N ASP A 136 -11.43 -25.62 22.37
CA ASP A 136 -12.17 -26.47 21.43
C ASP A 136 -12.11 -25.82 20.05
N ALA A 137 -11.18 -26.31 19.22
CA ALA A 137 -10.98 -26.08 17.79
C ALA A 137 -11.71 -24.86 17.19
N LEU A 138 -11.21 -23.66 17.49
CA LEU A 138 -11.28 -22.60 16.50
C LEU A 138 -10.50 -23.07 15.26
N PRO A 139 -10.95 -22.74 14.03
CA PRO A 139 -10.19 -23.08 12.83
C PRO A 139 -8.76 -22.56 13.02
N LEU A 140 -7.75 -23.40 12.80
CA LEU A 140 -6.34 -23.01 12.94
C LEU A 140 -6.01 -21.73 12.13
N ALA A 141 -6.76 -21.49 11.05
CA ALA A 141 -6.68 -20.29 10.23
C ALA A 141 -7.20 -19.00 10.91
N ALA A 142 -8.14 -19.11 11.86
CA ALA A 142 -8.69 -17.96 12.56
C ALA A 142 -7.80 -17.49 13.73
N ALA A 143 -7.02 -18.40 14.31
CA ALA A 143 -6.09 -18.06 15.41
C ALA A 143 -4.67 -17.73 14.92
N ASP A 144 -4.34 -18.03 13.66
CA ASP A 144 -3.10 -17.61 12.98
C ASP A 144 -3.32 -16.19 12.47
N VAL A 145 -3.23 -15.23 13.39
CA VAL A 145 -3.56 -13.83 13.11
C VAL A 145 -2.52 -13.26 12.16
N ASP A 146 -1.23 -13.62 12.31
CA ASP A 146 -0.15 -13.10 11.47
C ASP A 146 -0.03 -13.78 10.08
N GLY A 147 -0.74 -14.90 9.86
CA GLY A 147 -0.79 -15.62 8.59
C GLY A 147 0.49 -16.37 8.24
N ASN A 148 1.36 -16.63 9.21
CA ASN A 148 2.60 -17.35 8.98
C ASN A 148 2.41 -18.89 8.92
N GLY A 149 1.19 -19.38 9.15
CA GLY A 149 0.81 -20.79 9.11
C GLY A 149 1.08 -21.55 10.42
N SER A 150 1.44 -20.87 11.51
CA SER A 150 1.78 -21.47 12.81
C SER A 150 1.18 -20.69 13.97
N LEU A 151 0.48 -21.39 14.87
CA LEU A 151 -0.03 -20.79 16.11
C LEU A 151 1.09 -20.63 17.15
N THR A 152 1.45 -19.39 17.46
CA THR A 152 2.53 -19.04 18.38
C THR A 152 2.15 -17.85 19.28
N PHE A 153 3.03 -17.48 20.21
CA PHE A 153 2.87 -16.24 20.98
C PHE A 153 2.94 -14.98 20.11
N ALA A 154 3.43 -15.07 18.87
CA ALA A 154 3.40 -13.95 17.93
C ALA A 154 1.96 -13.58 17.57
N ASP A 155 1.07 -14.57 17.41
CA ASP A 155 -0.36 -14.36 17.13
C ASP A 155 -1.06 -13.67 18.29
N VAL A 156 -0.78 -14.09 19.53
CA VAL A 156 -1.30 -13.44 20.73
C VAL A 156 -0.84 -11.98 20.79
N LEU A 157 0.43 -11.72 20.48
CA LEU A 157 0.98 -10.38 20.45
C LEU A 157 0.36 -9.53 19.32
N ALA A 158 0.06 -10.13 18.17
CA ALA A 158 -0.60 -9.48 17.04
C ALA A 158 -1.98 -8.94 17.44
N VAL A 159 -2.76 -9.73 18.19
CA VAL A 159 -4.05 -9.27 18.74
C VAL A 159 -3.87 -8.08 19.69
N PHE A 160 -2.89 -8.13 20.60
CA PHE A 160 -2.62 -7.01 21.51
C PHE A 160 -2.17 -5.75 20.76
N SER A 161 -1.44 -5.87 19.66
CA SER A 161 -1.07 -4.72 18.82
C SER A 161 -2.23 -4.16 17.99
N ALA A 162 -3.29 -4.95 17.78
CA ALA A 162 -4.50 -4.55 17.08
C ALA A 162 -5.63 -4.05 18.01
N GLY A 163 -5.42 -4.04 19.33
CA GLY A 163 -6.47 -3.70 20.30
C GLY A 163 -7.07 -2.30 20.12
N GLY A 164 -8.41 -2.22 20.20
CA GLY A 164 -9.18 -0.97 20.13
C GLY A 164 -9.67 -0.58 18.74
N ARG A 165 -9.55 -1.47 17.75
CA ARG A 165 -9.98 -1.24 16.36
C ARG A 165 -11.43 -1.69 16.13
N ASP A 166 -12.13 -1.00 15.24
CA ASP A 166 -13.52 -1.28 14.84
C ASP A 166 -13.49 -1.95 13.46
N CYS A 167 -13.93 -3.20 13.41
CA CYS A 167 -13.85 -4.08 12.23
C CYS A 167 -15.18 -4.24 11.50
N ARG A 168 -16.21 -3.47 11.87
CA ARG A 168 -17.55 -3.57 11.26
C ARG A 168 -17.60 -3.25 9.77
N THR A 169 -16.53 -2.65 9.23
CA THR A 169 -16.42 -2.30 7.81
C THR A 169 -15.53 -3.24 7.01
N ASP A 170 -14.88 -4.24 7.63
CA ASP A 170 -14.22 -5.36 6.93
C ASP A 170 -15.26 -6.45 6.64
N VAL A 171 -16.00 -6.28 5.54
CA VAL A 171 -17.16 -7.13 5.23
C VAL A 171 -16.74 -8.46 4.61
N ASP A 172 -15.67 -8.48 3.82
CA ASP A 172 -15.16 -9.66 3.14
C ASP A 172 -14.11 -10.46 3.96
N ARG A 173 -13.72 -9.92 5.13
CA ARG A 173 -12.81 -10.53 6.12
C ARG A 173 -11.42 -10.79 5.56
N ASP A 174 -10.97 -9.94 4.65
CA ASP A 174 -9.62 -10.02 4.11
C ASP A 174 -8.57 -9.37 5.02
N GLY A 175 -9.02 -8.74 6.11
CA GLY A 175 -8.18 -8.06 7.09
C GLY A 175 -8.04 -6.55 6.83
N THR A 176 -8.81 -5.99 5.89
CA THR A 176 -8.86 -4.56 5.57
C THR A 176 -10.25 -3.98 5.83
N VAL A 177 -10.32 -2.76 6.36
CA VAL A 177 -11.59 -2.05 6.52
C VAL A 177 -12.00 -1.41 5.20
N GLU A 178 -13.12 -1.82 4.63
CA GLU A 178 -13.65 -1.18 3.42
C GLU A 178 -14.07 0.27 3.71
N GLY A 179 -13.52 1.23 2.96
CA GLY A 179 -13.85 2.65 3.15
C GLY A 179 -12.77 3.68 2.80
N SER A 180 -11.63 3.26 2.23
CA SER A 180 -10.72 4.24 1.62
C SER A 180 -11.46 4.96 0.46
N PRO A 181 -11.35 6.30 0.33
CA PRO A 181 -12.02 7.05 -0.72
C PRO A 181 -11.36 6.73 -2.08
N GLY A 182 -11.79 5.62 -2.69
CA GLY A 182 -11.25 5.12 -3.95
C GLY A 182 -11.75 3.73 -4.32
N GLU A 183 -12.15 2.93 -3.35
CA GLU A 183 -12.52 1.53 -3.56
C GLU A 183 -14.04 1.33 -3.42
N HIS A 184 -14.77 1.82 -4.42
CA HIS A 184 -16.19 1.49 -4.56
C HIS A 184 -16.34 0.19 -5.35
N ASP A 185 -16.22 -0.96 -4.68
CA ASP A 185 -16.78 -2.20 -5.20
C ASP A 185 -18.30 -2.19 -4.99
N PHE A 186 -18.99 -1.45 -5.87
CA PHE A 186 -20.44 -1.32 -5.88
C PHE A 186 -21.15 -2.69 -6.02
N ASP A 187 -20.45 -3.70 -6.54
CA ASP A 187 -20.99 -5.02 -6.84
C ASP A 187 -21.11 -5.90 -5.57
N GLN A 188 -20.23 -5.71 -4.58
CA GLN A 188 -20.29 -6.43 -3.29
C GLN A 188 -21.37 -5.88 -2.35
N VAL A 189 -21.47 -4.55 -2.21
CA VAL A 189 -22.50 -3.91 -1.39
C VAL A 189 -23.91 -4.27 -1.89
N CYS A 190 -24.10 -4.34 -3.20
CA CYS A 190 -25.40 -4.71 -3.79
C CYS A 190 -25.80 -6.16 -3.48
N ARG A 191 -24.85 -7.12 -3.46
CA ARG A 191 -25.12 -8.53 -3.12
C ARG A 191 -25.38 -8.72 -1.63
N ALA A 192 -24.61 -8.07 -0.76
CA ALA A 192 -24.80 -8.15 0.68
C ALA A 192 -26.14 -7.55 1.13
N ALA A 193 -26.61 -6.50 0.45
CA ALA A 193 -27.87 -5.83 0.76
C ALA A 193 -29.10 -6.38 0.00
N GLY A 194 -28.92 -7.38 -0.88
CA GLY A 194 -30.03 -8.05 -1.58
C GLY A 194 -30.76 -7.17 -2.61
N PHE A 195 -30.08 -6.13 -3.13
CA PHE A 195 -30.66 -5.20 -4.11
C PHE A 195 -30.34 -5.57 -5.58
N CYS A 196 -29.61 -6.67 -5.82
CA CYS A 196 -29.30 -7.24 -7.14
C CYS A 196 -29.48 -8.76 -7.13
#